data_AF-A0A943PQ90-F1
#
_entry.id   AF-A0A943PQ90-F1
#
_cell.length_a   1.000
_cell.length_b   1.000
_cell.length_c   1.000
_cell.angle_alpha   90.00
_cell.angle_beta   90.00
_cell.angle_gamma   90.00
#
_symmetry.space_group_name_H-M   'P 1'
#
loop_
_entity.id
_entity.type
_entity.pdbx_description
1 polymer ?
#
loop_
_entity_poly.entity_id
_entity_poly.type
_entity_poly.pdbx_seq_one_letter_code
_entity_poly.pdbx_strand_id
1 'polypeptide(L)'
;MKSTTNDINDVKYAALRMADDQYRQIIYKAEVFANTGAKTVKQAIDMATHDFLAKGFNCIEYSNGSRHNIADYCDMAIRTANKRANLMGEGEMRKKLGNPLVYISRHNGACDKCSPWQGRVYIDDVYSGGTEEDGKYPLLSTAIDGGLFHPRCQHGSSTYYPDINDEPEEVTKAFNNSEHEDTYTQALQRQKRQYERLALGSLLSENITNYQSKALELQNQIEGSTIEVNNLPSQFTTKNEIDNTNIALEFINNQKNANPKVVQLFKNMNNNTKIPFKISHAKNYMLEIKRKSNNIDSVKLVIPNLTNRNIGNIQTWLHENMHFIDFIKSNKSMYDYQGFFSTKKISLQTAIRNSGSSMGKEIKDLFNKFNSQYEKEKNVILDKTNKLIKKLDDDYVKNIQGKTANEYAKIYKEYKKKYNQISNQYKIDIDIIGRDIMGGGVNQLQDIYDALSSGNYRDMGIVKYGHGSKYYNNINSRVKEIVANFSSLSISRPDLIEMLKKDKPKLVEELNNLIDEMLRE
;
A
#
# COMPACT_ATOMS: atom_id res chain seq x y z
N MET A 1 -25.34 13.94 29.68
CA MET A 1 -25.24 15.41 29.63
C MET A 1 -24.36 16.03 30.73
N LYS A 2 -24.27 15.44 31.95
CA LYS A 2 -23.40 15.98 33.03
C LYS A 2 -21.89 15.87 32.78
N SER A 3 -21.38 14.81 32.12
CA SER A 3 -19.92 14.72 31.84
C SER A 3 -19.50 15.75 30.78
N THR A 4 -20.27 15.86 29.69
CA THR A 4 -20.03 16.84 28.61
C THR A 4 -20.02 18.29 29.09
N THR A 5 -20.74 18.64 30.15
CA THR A 5 -20.80 20.01 30.67
C THR A 5 -19.62 20.35 31.59
N ASN A 6 -19.11 19.38 32.35
CA ASN A 6 -17.92 19.57 33.19
C ASN A 6 -16.63 19.60 32.37
N ASP A 7 -16.48 18.71 31.39
CA ASP A 7 -15.31 18.67 30.49
C ASP A 7 -15.14 20.00 29.70
N ILE A 8 -16.26 20.65 29.35
CA ILE A 8 -16.27 21.92 28.63
C ILE A 8 -15.75 23.09 29.50
N ASN A 9 -15.95 23.05 30.82
CA ASN A 9 -15.55 24.17 31.69
C ASN A 9 -14.02 24.24 31.87
N ASP A 10 -13.35 23.10 32.06
CA ASP A 10 -11.89 23.07 32.18
C ASP A 10 -11.19 23.38 30.85
N VAL A 11 -11.74 22.90 29.72
CA VAL A 11 -11.24 23.21 28.38
C VAL A 11 -11.34 24.72 28.07
N LYS A 12 -12.40 25.41 28.50
CA LYS A 12 -12.53 26.87 28.33
C LYS A 12 -11.39 27.64 29.01
N TYR A 13 -11.06 27.29 30.25
CA TYR A 13 -9.99 27.99 30.98
C TYR A 13 -8.59 27.71 30.41
N ALA A 14 -8.33 26.48 29.97
CA ALA A 14 -7.08 26.11 29.30
C ALA A 14 -6.94 26.82 27.94
N ALA A 15 -8.03 26.88 27.17
CA ALA A 15 -8.08 27.56 25.88
C ALA A 15 -7.76 29.06 25.99
N LEU A 16 -8.38 29.75 26.96
CA LEU A 16 -8.19 31.18 27.17
C LEU A 16 -6.76 31.52 27.61
N ARG A 17 -6.17 30.75 28.53
CA ARG A 17 -4.79 30.96 28.99
C ARG A 17 -3.78 30.72 27.87
N MET A 18 -3.91 29.61 27.14
CA MET A 18 -3.02 29.32 26.01
C MET A 18 -3.16 30.36 24.90
N ALA A 19 -4.37 30.85 24.62
CA ALA A 19 -4.60 31.91 23.65
C ALA A 19 -3.87 33.20 24.07
N ASP A 20 -3.99 33.63 25.33
CA ASP A 20 -3.31 34.82 25.86
C ASP A 20 -1.79 34.68 25.79
N ASP A 21 -1.23 33.55 26.23
CA ASP A 21 0.22 33.29 26.21
C ASP A 21 0.79 33.30 24.78
N GLN A 22 0.12 32.60 23.85
CA GLN A 22 0.56 32.56 22.45
C GLN A 22 0.46 33.93 21.80
N TYR A 23 -0.62 34.67 22.07
CA TYR A 23 -0.81 36.01 21.57
C TYR A 23 0.32 36.95 22.02
N ARG A 24 0.62 36.97 23.32
CA ARG A 24 1.69 37.81 23.88
C ARG A 24 3.06 37.47 23.30
N GLN A 25 3.42 36.19 23.24
CA GLN A 25 4.73 35.75 22.75
C GLN A 25 4.93 36.09 21.27
N ILE A 26 3.92 35.86 20.43
CA ILE A 26 4.01 36.09 18.99
C ILE A 26 4.13 37.59 18.68
N ILE A 27 3.28 38.41 19.31
CA ILE A 27 3.31 39.86 19.11
C ILE A 27 4.60 40.46 19.65
N TYR A 28 5.03 40.09 20.86
CA TYR A 28 6.28 40.59 21.45
C TYR A 28 7.49 40.26 20.56
N LYS A 29 7.57 39.03 20.06
CA LYS A 29 8.63 38.62 19.14
C LYS A 29 8.60 39.48 17.87
N ALA A 30 7.43 39.65 17.24
CA ALA A 30 7.31 40.45 16.03
C ALA A 30 7.68 41.92 16.24
N GLU A 31 7.28 42.49 17.38
CA GLU A 31 7.62 43.85 17.79
C GLU A 31 9.13 44.03 17.95
N VAL A 32 9.82 43.09 18.64
CA VAL A 32 11.28 43.15 18.80
C VAL A 32 12.00 43.12 17.44
N PHE A 33 11.57 42.27 16.51
CA PHE A 33 12.17 42.22 15.17
C PHE A 33 11.93 43.49 14.34
N ALA A 34 10.79 44.15 14.52
CA ALA A 34 10.51 45.44 13.89
C ALA A 34 11.34 46.57 14.53
N ASN A 35 11.36 46.64 15.87
CA ASN A 35 12.04 47.70 16.62
C ASN A 35 13.57 47.66 16.49
N THR A 36 14.15 46.47 16.32
CA THR A 36 15.59 46.30 16.09
C THR A 36 16.01 46.55 14.64
N GLY A 37 15.06 46.79 13.73
CA GLY A 37 15.32 46.94 12.29
C GLY A 37 15.72 45.64 11.57
N ALA A 38 15.74 44.50 12.27
CA ALA A 38 16.08 43.20 11.70
C ALA A 38 15.05 42.73 10.65
N LYS A 39 13.80 43.22 10.73
CA LYS A 39 12.76 43.03 9.72
C LYS A 39 12.01 44.34 9.48
N THR A 40 11.54 44.55 8.25
CA THR A 40 10.58 45.62 7.96
C THR A 40 9.25 45.35 8.68
N VAL A 41 8.45 46.40 8.91
CA VAL A 41 7.10 46.26 9.52
C VAL A 41 6.27 45.22 8.77
N LYS A 42 6.29 45.23 7.43
CA LYS A 42 5.57 44.25 6.61
C LYS A 42 6.05 42.81 6.84
N GLN A 43 7.38 42.61 6.94
CA GLN A 43 7.96 41.29 7.23
C GLN A 43 7.71 40.84 8.68
N ALA A 44 7.62 41.77 9.63
CA ALA A 44 7.29 41.47 11.02
C ALA A 44 5.81 41.06 11.18
N ILE A 45 4.89 41.75 10.48
CA ILE A 45 3.47 41.37 10.43
C ILE A 45 3.32 39.98 9.78
N ASP A 46 3.97 39.74 8.64
CA ASP A 46 3.90 38.43 7.96
C ASP A 46 4.44 37.29 8.85
N MET A 47 5.53 37.53 9.58
CA MET A 47 6.08 36.58 10.56
C MET A 47 5.11 36.32 11.72
N ALA A 48 4.47 37.35 12.26
CA ALA A 48 3.46 37.19 13.31
C ALA A 48 2.28 36.35 12.81
N THR A 49 1.78 36.66 11.62
CA THR A 49 0.66 35.92 11.00
C THR A 49 1.02 34.46 10.74
N HIS A 50 2.23 34.18 10.26
CA HIS A 50 2.73 32.81 10.14
C HIS A 50 2.70 32.07 11.48
N ASP A 51 3.29 32.66 12.53
CA ASP A 51 3.39 32.02 13.85
C ASP A 51 1.99 31.76 14.45
N PHE A 52 1.02 32.66 14.24
CA PHE A 52 -0.38 32.45 14.66
C PHE A 52 -1.04 31.29 13.92
N LEU A 53 -0.92 31.25 12.60
CA LEU A 53 -1.57 30.24 11.76
C LEU A 53 -0.95 28.85 11.89
N ALA A 54 0.37 28.78 12.08
CA ALA A 54 1.10 27.54 12.26
C ALA A 54 0.77 26.87 13.61
N LYS A 55 0.70 27.65 14.69
CA LYS A 55 0.40 27.13 16.02
C LYS A 55 -1.08 26.80 16.21
N GLY A 56 -1.99 27.68 15.77
CA GLY A 56 -3.43 27.52 15.96
C GLY A 56 -3.87 27.43 17.42
N PHE A 57 -5.15 27.12 17.65
CA PHE A 57 -5.70 26.87 18.99
C PHE A 57 -5.66 25.36 19.33
N ASN A 58 -4.50 24.89 19.80
CA ASN A 58 -4.26 23.48 20.15
C ASN A 58 -4.29 23.25 21.67
N CYS A 59 -5.35 23.72 22.33
CA CYS A 59 -5.49 23.75 23.79
C CYS A 59 -6.20 22.52 24.38
N ILE A 60 -6.61 21.57 23.54
CA ILE A 60 -7.39 20.41 23.96
C ILE A 60 -6.43 19.23 24.11
N GLU A 61 -6.19 18.83 25.35
CA GLU A 61 -5.34 17.69 25.70
C GLU A 61 -6.22 16.46 25.99
N TYR A 62 -5.94 15.36 25.31
CA TYR A 62 -6.62 14.08 25.56
C TYR A 62 -5.97 13.36 26.75
N SER A 63 -6.63 12.32 27.27
CA SER A 63 -6.16 11.55 28.44
C SER A 63 -4.79 10.89 28.25
N ASN A 64 -4.35 10.73 27.00
CA ASN A 64 -3.03 10.22 26.61
C ASN A 64 -1.95 11.34 26.48
N GLY A 65 -2.27 12.58 26.84
CA GLY A 65 -1.37 13.75 26.73
C GLY A 65 -1.26 14.34 25.32
N SER A 66 -1.96 13.81 24.31
CA SER A 66 -1.90 14.36 22.96
C SER A 66 -2.74 15.63 22.85
N ARG A 67 -2.17 16.66 22.22
CA ARG A 67 -2.86 17.94 21.97
C ARG A 67 -3.49 17.96 20.59
N HIS A 68 -4.73 18.42 20.52
CA HIS A 68 -5.52 18.48 19.30
C HIS A 68 -5.99 19.90 19.00
N ASN A 69 -6.08 20.21 17.71
CA ASN A 69 -6.66 21.45 17.21
C ASN A 69 -8.16 21.48 17.52
N ILE A 70 -8.68 22.66 17.88
CA ILE A 70 -10.12 22.89 18.10
C ILE A 70 -11.00 22.40 16.94
N ALA A 71 -10.57 22.55 15.69
CA ALA A 71 -11.31 22.06 14.52
C ALA A 71 -11.41 20.52 14.50
N ASP A 72 -10.30 19.82 14.82
CA ASP A 72 -10.26 18.36 14.89
C ASP A 72 -11.12 17.85 16.05
N TYR A 73 -11.13 18.56 17.18
CA TYR A 73 -11.99 18.23 18.30
C TYR A 73 -13.47 18.42 17.97
N CYS A 74 -13.84 19.56 17.36
CA CYS A 74 -15.22 19.84 16.95
C CYS A 74 -15.73 18.79 15.96
N ASP A 75 -14.94 18.42 14.95
CA ASP A 75 -15.28 17.35 13.99
C ASP A 75 -15.51 16.01 14.72
N MET A 76 -14.60 15.61 15.59
CA MET A 76 -14.71 14.38 16.39
C MET A 76 -15.97 14.40 17.26
N ALA A 77 -16.21 15.50 17.99
CA ALA A 77 -17.31 15.64 18.93
C ALA A 77 -18.67 15.60 18.21
N ILE A 78 -18.82 16.35 17.12
CA ILE A 78 -20.06 16.41 16.33
C ILE A 78 -20.36 15.05 15.68
N ARG A 79 -19.37 14.41 15.04
CA ARG A 79 -19.57 13.08 14.42
C ARG A 79 -19.96 12.03 15.46
N THR A 80 -19.32 12.05 16.62
CA THR A 80 -19.61 11.12 17.71
C THR A 80 -21.02 11.38 18.27
N ALA A 81 -21.43 12.63 18.43
CA ALA A 81 -22.78 13.00 18.87
C ALA A 81 -23.84 12.52 17.87
N ASN A 82 -23.66 12.80 16.57
CA ASN A 82 -24.57 12.34 15.51
C ASN A 82 -24.65 10.81 15.47
N LYS A 83 -23.53 10.11 15.61
CA LYS A 83 -23.50 8.65 15.65
C LYS A 83 -24.33 8.11 16.81
N ARG A 84 -24.15 8.67 18.02
CA ARG A 84 -24.94 8.28 19.21
C ARG A 84 -26.42 8.55 19.01
N ALA A 85 -26.78 9.70 18.44
CA ALA A 85 -28.18 10.03 18.13
C ALA A 85 -28.81 9.01 17.17
N ASN A 86 -28.10 8.61 16.11
CA ASN A 86 -28.56 7.58 15.18
C ASN A 86 -28.71 6.21 15.87
N LEU A 87 -27.72 5.77 16.66
CA LEU A 87 -27.79 4.51 17.40
C LEU A 87 -28.99 4.46 18.36
N MET A 88 -29.22 5.55 19.10
CA MET A 88 -30.38 5.69 19.98
C MET A 88 -31.70 5.65 19.20
N GLY A 89 -31.79 6.39 18.08
CA GLY A 89 -32.99 6.43 17.26
C GLY A 89 -33.34 5.08 16.63
N GLU A 90 -32.34 4.36 16.13
CA GLU A 90 -32.53 3.00 15.61
C GLU A 90 -32.89 2.00 16.72
N GLY A 91 -32.27 2.11 17.90
CA GLY A 91 -32.59 1.26 19.05
C GLY A 91 -34.03 1.43 19.53
N GLU A 92 -34.53 2.67 19.60
CA GLU A 92 -35.94 2.96 19.92
C GLU A 92 -36.90 2.36 18.89
N MET A 93 -36.53 2.38 17.59
CA MET A 93 -37.33 1.74 16.55
C MET A 93 -37.31 0.21 16.68
N ARG A 94 -36.16 -0.40 16.95
CA ARG A 94 -36.02 -1.84 17.23
C ARG A 94 -36.90 -2.27 18.41
N LYS A 95 -36.91 -1.48 19.48
CA LYS A 95 -37.77 -1.70 20.63
C LYS A 95 -39.26 -1.67 20.28
N LYS A 96 -39.70 -0.71 19.45
CA LYS A 96 -41.09 -0.65 18.96
C LYS A 96 -41.47 -1.84 18.09
N LEU A 97 -40.53 -2.36 17.31
CA LEU A 97 -40.72 -3.51 16.44
C LEU A 97 -40.62 -4.86 17.17
N GLY A 98 -40.22 -4.86 18.45
CA GLY A 98 -40.00 -6.08 19.22
C GLY A 98 -38.85 -6.96 18.71
N ASN A 99 -37.89 -6.38 18.00
CA ASN A 99 -36.73 -7.09 17.47
C ASN A 99 -35.42 -6.43 17.98
N PRO A 100 -34.76 -7.01 19.01
CA PRO A 100 -33.53 -6.46 19.58
C PRO A 100 -32.27 -6.85 18.80
N LEU A 101 -32.37 -7.55 17.67
CA LEU A 101 -31.19 -8.04 16.95
C LEU A 101 -30.58 -6.95 16.06
N VAL A 102 -29.26 -6.77 16.18
CA VAL A 102 -28.50 -5.78 15.43
C VAL A 102 -27.30 -6.41 14.74
N TYR A 103 -27.13 -6.12 13.46
CA TYR A 103 -25.95 -6.45 12.69
C TYR A 103 -25.00 -5.25 12.66
N ILE A 104 -23.71 -5.51 12.90
CA ILE A 104 -22.65 -4.51 12.79
C ILE A 104 -21.96 -4.63 11.44
N SER A 105 -21.96 -3.53 10.68
CA SER A 105 -21.40 -3.46 9.33
C SER A 105 -19.94 -3.93 9.27
N ARG A 106 -19.52 -4.56 8.18
CA ARG A 106 -18.12 -4.94 7.93
C ARG A 106 -17.47 -4.02 6.89
N HIS A 107 -16.23 -3.58 7.12
CA HIS A 107 -15.46 -2.84 6.12
C HIS A 107 -13.97 -3.22 6.12
N ASN A 108 -13.35 -3.12 4.93
CA ASN A 108 -11.92 -3.34 4.76
C ASN A 108 -11.16 -2.13 5.32
N GLY A 109 -10.45 -2.31 6.44
CA GLY A 109 -9.74 -1.24 7.15
C GLY A 109 -10.31 -0.88 8.53
N ALA A 110 -11.10 -1.77 9.16
CA ALA A 110 -11.51 -1.60 10.55
C ALA A 110 -10.29 -1.51 11.48
N CYS A 111 -10.35 -0.58 12.45
CA CYS A 111 -9.30 -0.40 13.43
C CYS A 111 -9.26 -1.60 14.41
N ASP A 112 -8.13 -1.76 15.11
CA ASP A 112 -7.91 -2.87 16.05
C ASP A 112 -8.98 -2.95 17.15
N LYS A 113 -9.54 -1.81 17.55
CA LYS A 113 -10.62 -1.74 18.54
C LYS A 113 -11.95 -2.28 18.03
N CYS A 114 -12.25 -2.11 16.74
CA CYS A 114 -13.52 -2.54 16.15
C CYS A 114 -13.43 -3.87 15.40
N SER A 115 -12.24 -4.24 14.93
CA SER A 115 -12.00 -5.44 14.12
C SER A 115 -12.51 -6.74 14.76
N PRO A 116 -12.40 -6.96 16.09
CA PRO A 116 -12.97 -8.15 16.72
C PRO A 116 -14.50 -8.18 16.70
N TRP A 117 -15.16 -7.03 16.52
CA TRP A 117 -16.60 -6.87 16.75
C TRP A 117 -17.43 -6.72 15.46
N GLN A 118 -16.79 -6.56 14.30
CA GLN A 118 -17.49 -6.30 13.04
C GLN A 118 -18.03 -7.57 12.35
N GLY A 119 -19.01 -7.39 11.46
CA GLY A 119 -19.53 -8.48 10.64
C GLY A 119 -20.30 -9.55 11.41
N ARG A 120 -20.80 -9.20 12.60
CA ARG A 120 -21.47 -10.10 13.53
C ARG A 120 -22.80 -9.52 13.98
N VAL A 121 -23.74 -10.39 14.32
CA VAL A 121 -25.03 -10.04 14.94
C VAL A 121 -24.89 -10.02 16.47
N TYR A 122 -25.51 -9.04 17.11
CA TYR A 122 -25.57 -8.84 18.56
C TYR A 122 -27.02 -8.65 19.00
N ILE A 123 -27.25 -8.82 20.31
CA ILE A 123 -28.47 -8.39 20.99
C ILE A 123 -28.25 -6.96 21.50
N ASP A 124 -29.07 -6.01 21.05
CA ASP A 124 -28.98 -4.59 21.40
C ASP A 124 -29.60 -4.32 22.80
N ASP A 125 -28.84 -4.69 23.83
CA ASP A 125 -29.17 -4.47 25.25
C ASP A 125 -28.98 -3.01 25.70
N VAL A 126 -28.25 -2.21 24.93
CA VAL A 126 -27.90 -0.82 25.27
C VAL A 126 -28.98 0.18 24.86
N TYR A 127 -29.49 0.08 23.63
CA TYR A 127 -30.41 1.07 23.06
C TYR A 127 -31.83 0.51 22.88
N SER A 128 -31.97 -0.77 22.53
CA SER A 128 -33.29 -1.38 22.32
C SER A 128 -33.85 -2.08 23.58
N GLY A 129 -32.98 -2.43 24.53
CA GLY A 129 -33.34 -3.07 25.81
C GLY A 129 -33.52 -4.58 25.72
N GLY A 130 -32.84 -5.25 24.78
CA GLY A 130 -32.79 -6.71 24.72
C GLY A 130 -32.01 -7.33 25.89
N THR A 131 -32.14 -8.64 26.03
CA THR A 131 -31.56 -9.47 27.10
C THR A 131 -30.92 -10.73 26.53
N GLU A 132 -30.09 -11.42 27.31
CA GLU A 132 -29.46 -12.69 26.87
C GLU A 132 -30.48 -13.79 26.50
N GLU A 133 -31.73 -13.68 26.96
CA GLU A 133 -32.81 -14.60 26.64
C GLU A 133 -33.36 -14.43 25.21
N ASP A 134 -33.08 -13.28 24.56
CA ASP A 134 -33.63 -12.93 23.24
C ASP A 134 -32.91 -13.61 22.06
N GLY A 135 -31.86 -14.40 22.33
CA GLY A 135 -31.24 -15.22 21.29
C GLY A 135 -29.85 -15.78 21.62
N LYS A 136 -29.25 -16.45 20.63
CA LYS A 136 -27.92 -17.07 20.72
C LYS A 136 -26.74 -16.11 20.54
N TYR A 137 -27.02 -14.81 20.38
CA TYR A 137 -26.02 -13.80 19.99
C TYR A 137 -25.43 -13.08 21.21
N PRO A 138 -24.16 -12.64 21.14
CA PRO A 138 -23.55 -11.85 22.22
C PRO A 138 -24.24 -10.49 22.42
N LEU A 139 -24.13 -9.94 23.63
CA LEU A 139 -24.64 -8.61 23.95
C LEU A 139 -23.84 -7.50 23.25
N LEU A 140 -24.53 -6.44 22.83
CA LEU A 140 -23.93 -5.27 22.20
C LEU A 140 -23.07 -4.48 23.19
N SER A 141 -23.47 -4.42 24.46
CA SER A 141 -22.68 -3.81 25.55
C SER A 141 -21.26 -4.38 25.61
N THR A 142 -21.10 -5.70 25.53
CA THR A 142 -19.80 -6.39 25.50
C THR A 142 -18.91 -5.87 24.36
N ALA A 143 -19.50 -5.66 23.18
CA ALA A 143 -18.75 -5.14 22.02
C ALA A 143 -18.36 -3.67 22.19
N ILE A 144 -19.25 -2.86 22.77
CA ILE A 144 -19.00 -1.44 23.06
C ILE A 144 -17.88 -1.29 24.10
N ASP A 145 -17.92 -2.06 25.18
CA ASP A 145 -16.87 -2.10 26.20
C ASP A 145 -15.53 -2.57 25.62
N GLY A 146 -15.59 -3.48 24.64
CA GLY A 146 -14.46 -3.93 23.84
C GLY A 146 -13.92 -2.92 22.82
N GLY A 147 -14.55 -1.75 22.67
CA GLY A 147 -14.05 -0.65 21.82
C GLY A 147 -14.88 -0.34 20.57
N LEU A 148 -15.99 -1.04 20.32
CA LEU A 148 -16.92 -0.73 19.23
C LEU A 148 -17.57 0.66 19.44
N PHE A 149 -17.80 1.39 18.35
CA PHE A 149 -18.36 2.76 18.38
C PHE A 149 -17.50 3.82 19.12
N HIS A 150 -16.18 3.65 19.14
CA HIS A 150 -15.25 4.67 19.59
C HIS A 150 -15.40 6.01 18.81
N PRO A 151 -14.80 7.13 19.27
CA PRO A 151 -14.85 8.40 18.54
C PRO A 151 -14.36 8.26 17.09
N ARG A 152 -15.10 8.84 16.13
CA ARG A 152 -14.91 8.68 14.66
C ARG A 152 -15.07 7.25 14.10
N CYS A 153 -15.68 6.32 14.83
CA CYS A 153 -16.00 5.01 14.30
C CYS A 153 -16.93 5.12 13.07
N GLN A 154 -16.58 4.41 11.99
CA GLN A 154 -17.35 4.38 10.75
C GLN A 154 -18.39 3.24 10.70
N HIS A 155 -18.37 2.33 11.67
CA HIS A 155 -19.28 1.18 11.69
C HIS A 155 -20.74 1.63 11.83
N GLY A 156 -21.58 1.12 10.96
CA GLY A 156 -23.04 1.20 11.04
C GLY A 156 -23.63 0.07 11.87
N SER A 157 -24.83 0.29 12.39
CA SER A 157 -25.72 -0.74 12.91
C SER A 157 -26.91 -0.85 11.97
N SER A 158 -27.38 -2.06 11.71
CA SER A 158 -28.63 -2.29 11.00
C SER A 158 -29.43 -3.35 11.73
N THR A 159 -30.75 -3.25 11.74
CA THR A 159 -31.59 -4.29 12.35
C THR A 159 -31.45 -5.60 11.58
N TYR A 160 -31.24 -6.70 12.29
CA TYR A 160 -31.11 -8.04 11.71
C TYR A 160 -32.44 -8.79 11.85
N TYR A 161 -32.95 -9.34 10.75
CA TYR A 161 -34.17 -10.14 10.75
C TYR A 161 -33.82 -11.58 10.36
N PRO A 162 -33.86 -12.55 11.29
CA PRO A 162 -33.46 -13.93 11.03
C PRO A 162 -34.22 -14.59 9.86
N ASP A 163 -35.47 -14.19 9.64
CA ASP A 163 -36.34 -14.74 8.58
C ASP A 163 -36.11 -14.13 7.19
N ILE A 164 -35.35 -13.04 7.11
CA ILE A 164 -35.12 -12.27 5.86
C ILE A 164 -33.63 -12.21 5.50
N ASN A 165 -32.75 -12.20 6.50
CA ASN A 165 -31.31 -12.02 6.34
C ASN A 165 -30.57 -13.34 6.59
N ASP A 166 -29.73 -13.75 5.64
CA ASP A 166 -28.79 -14.85 5.85
C ASP A 166 -27.86 -14.55 7.04
N GLU A 167 -27.60 -15.56 7.88
CA GLU A 167 -26.67 -15.43 9.01
C GLU A 167 -25.25 -15.13 8.49
N PRO A 168 -24.64 -14.01 8.90
CA PRO A 168 -23.32 -13.63 8.39
C PRO A 168 -22.25 -14.61 8.90
N GLU A 169 -21.28 -14.93 8.03
CA GLU A 169 -20.12 -15.74 8.43
C GLU A 169 -19.34 -15.07 9.58
N GLU A 170 -19.17 -15.78 10.69
CA GLU A 170 -18.43 -15.27 11.85
C GLU A 170 -16.95 -15.01 11.51
N VAL A 171 -16.50 -13.78 11.76
CA VAL A 171 -15.12 -13.36 11.57
C VAL A 171 -14.28 -13.87 12.74
N THR A 172 -13.62 -15.03 12.57
CA THR A 172 -12.81 -15.67 13.63
C THR A 172 -11.37 -15.16 13.76
N LYS A 173 -10.94 -14.24 12.87
CA LYS A 173 -9.60 -13.65 12.91
C LYS A 173 -9.65 -12.17 12.58
N ALA A 174 -9.01 -11.36 13.42
CA ALA A 174 -8.71 -9.98 13.11
C ALA A 174 -7.88 -9.94 11.81
N PHE A 175 -8.33 -9.18 10.82
CA PHE A 175 -7.48 -8.80 9.70
C PHE A 175 -6.44 -7.82 10.24
N ASN A 176 -5.33 -8.32 10.77
CA ASN A 176 -4.15 -7.51 10.99
C ASN A 176 -3.68 -7.00 9.62
N ASN A 177 -3.80 -5.70 9.41
CA ASN A 177 -2.88 -4.82 8.67
C ASN A 177 -3.65 -3.59 8.13
N SER A 178 -3.71 -2.51 8.91
CA SER A 178 -3.82 -1.15 8.34
C SER A 178 -3.46 -0.01 9.30
N GLU A 179 -2.82 -0.28 10.46
CA GLU A 179 -2.48 0.76 11.45
C GLU A 179 -1.51 1.84 10.91
N HIS A 180 -0.90 1.63 9.75
CA HIS A 180 0.06 2.58 9.18
C HIS A 180 -0.33 3.18 7.82
N GLU A 181 -1.44 2.75 7.21
CA GLU A 181 -1.71 3.14 5.82
C GLU A 181 -2.57 4.40 5.65
N ASP A 182 -3.30 4.84 6.69
CA ASP A 182 -4.15 6.04 6.62
C ASP A 182 -3.51 7.28 7.29
N THR A 183 -2.40 7.12 8.00
CA THR A 183 -1.74 8.23 8.70
C THR A 183 -1.02 9.17 7.74
N TYR A 184 -0.42 8.64 6.66
CA TYR A 184 0.38 9.41 5.72
C TYR A 184 -0.48 10.26 4.78
N THR A 185 -1.48 9.70 4.08
CA THR A 185 -2.39 10.51 3.25
C THR A 185 -3.13 11.55 4.08
N GLN A 186 -3.59 11.22 5.29
CA GLN A 186 -4.16 12.22 6.19
C GLN A 186 -3.13 13.25 6.65
N ALA A 187 -1.86 12.87 6.86
CA ALA A 187 -0.78 13.81 7.18
C ALA A 187 -0.51 14.75 6.01
N LEU A 188 -0.45 14.25 4.77
CA LEU A 188 -0.32 15.06 3.56
C LEU A 188 -1.50 16.01 3.39
N GLN A 189 -2.74 15.53 3.61
CA GLN A 189 -3.94 16.39 3.59
C GLN A 189 -3.94 17.43 4.71
N ARG A 190 -3.44 17.10 5.91
CA ARG A 190 -3.26 18.06 7.02
C ARG A 190 -2.21 19.11 6.67
N GLN A 191 -1.10 18.69 6.08
CA GLN A 191 0.00 19.56 5.65
C GLN A 191 -0.42 20.47 4.49
N LYS A 192 -1.18 19.95 3.52
CA LYS A 192 -1.78 20.73 2.44
C LYS A 192 -2.66 21.85 3.01
N ARG A 193 -3.60 21.48 3.87
CA ARG A 193 -4.49 22.44 4.56
C ARG A 193 -3.72 23.45 5.43
N GLN A 194 -2.56 23.10 5.94
CA GLN A 194 -1.69 24.04 6.64
C GLN A 194 -1.09 25.07 5.68
N TYR A 195 -0.49 24.63 4.56
CA TYR A 195 0.08 25.55 3.57
C TYR A 195 -0.96 26.43 2.89
N GLU A 196 -2.16 25.91 2.60
CA GLU A 196 -3.28 26.72 2.08
C GLU A 196 -3.66 27.84 3.06
N ARG A 197 -3.71 27.56 4.37
CA ARG A 197 -3.97 28.58 5.39
C ARG A 197 -2.84 29.61 5.47
N LEU A 198 -1.58 29.18 5.41
CA LEU A 198 -0.43 30.08 5.42
C LEU A 198 -0.42 31.00 4.19
N ALA A 199 -0.74 30.48 3.01
CA ALA A 199 -0.84 31.27 1.78
C ALA A 199 -1.91 32.36 1.90
N LEU A 200 -3.08 32.05 2.48
CA LEU A 200 -4.16 33.02 2.69
C LEU A 200 -3.81 34.12 3.69
N GLY A 201 -2.97 33.82 4.68
CA GLY A 201 -2.59 34.76 5.74
C GLY A 201 -1.37 35.63 5.46
N SER A 202 -0.56 35.29 4.45
CA SER A 202 0.66 36.03 4.15
C SER A 202 0.40 37.37 3.44
N LEU A 203 1.26 38.35 3.71
CA LEU A 203 1.28 39.68 3.09
C LEU A 203 2.43 39.83 2.07
N LEU A 204 3.41 38.92 2.11
CA LEU A 204 4.55 38.89 1.20
C LEU A 204 4.25 38.00 -0.01
N SER A 205 4.36 38.55 -1.22
CA SER A 205 4.11 37.83 -2.48
C SER A 205 4.98 36.60 -2.66
N GLU A 206 6.23 36.66 -2.19
CA GLU A 206 7.16 35.52 -2.21
C GLU A 206 6.66 34.36 -1.32
N ASN A 207 6.19 34.67 -0.11
CA ASN A 207 5.67 33.64 0.81
C ASN A 207 4.35 33.05 0.33
N ILE A 208 3.45 33.87 -0.23
CA ILE A 208 2.20 33.41 -0.86
C ILE A 208 2.53 32.40 -1.97
N THR A 209 3.42 32.78 -2.89
CA THR A 209 3.83 31.91 -4.01
C THR A 209 4.46 30.60 -3.50
N ASN A 210 5.37 30.67 -2.53
CA ASN A 210 6.02 29.51 -1.95
C ASN A 210 5.02 28.54 -1.29
N TYR A 211 4.10 29.06 -0.47
CA TYR A 211 3.08 28.23 0.19
C TYR A 211 2.07 27.64 -0.80
N GLN A 212 1.66 28.39 -1.83
CA GLN A 212 0.81 27.87 -2.90
C GLN A 212 1.50 26.75 -3.68
N SER A 213 2.77 26.91 -4.04
CA SER A 213 3.56 25.86 -4.69
C SER A 213 3.64 24.59 -3.84
N LYS A 214 3.89 24.71 -2.53
CA LYS A 214 3.91 23.56 -1.62
C LYS A 214 2.55 22.88 -1.46
N ALA A 215 1.47 23.66 -1.41
CA ALA A 215 0.11 23.10 -1.36
C ALA A 215 -0.22 22.35 -2.67
N LEU A 216 0.19 22.90 -3.82
CA LEU A 216 0.03 22.27 -5.13
C LEU A 216 0.89 21.02 -5.28
N GLU A 217 2.12 21.00 -4.77
CA GLU A 217 2.96 19.80 -4.71
C GLU A 217 2.26 18.69 -3.92
N LEU A 218 1.75 19.00 -2.72
CA LEU A 218 1.00 18.05 -1.90
C LEU A 218 -0.30 17.63 -2.57
N GLN A 219 -0.98 18.54 -3.28
CA GLN A 219 -2.17 18.22 -4.05
C GLN A 219 -1.86 17.29 -5.22
N ASN A 220 -0.79 17.53 -5.97
CA ASN A 220 -0.34 16.64 -7.03
C ASN A 220 0.14 15.28 -6.47
N GLN A 221 0.67 15.23 -5.25
CA GLN A 221 0.94 13.97 -4.56
C GLN A 221 -0.36 13.21 -4.21
N ILE A 222 -1.43 13.93 -3.90
CA ILE A 222 -2.75 13.37 -3.58
C ILE A 222 -3.56 13.02 -4.85
N GLU A 223 -3.42 13.77 -5.95
CA GLU A 223 -4.18 13.65 -7.19
C GLU A 223 -3.45 12.85 -8.29
N GLY A 224 -2.11 12.79 -8.23
CA GLY A 224 -1.26 12.01 -9.14
C GLY A 224 -1.37 10.49 -8.95
N SER A 225 -2.19 10.03 -8.00
CA SER A 225 -2.32 8.63 -7.59
C SER A 225 -3.29 7.81 -8.45
N THR A 226 -4.04 8.44 -9.36
CA THR A 226 -5.03 7.75 -10.20
C THR A 226 -4.56 7.67 -11.65
N ILE A 227 -4.40 6.44 -12.12
CA ILE A 227 -4.11 6.08 -13.50
C ILE A 227 -5.40 5.56 -14.15
N GLU A 228 -5.77 6.14 -15.28
CA GLU A 228 -6.85 5.64 -16.12
C GLU A 228 -6.29 4.81 -17.27
N VAL A 229 -7.11 3.91 -17.81
CA VAL A 229 -6.75 3.05 -18.95
C VAL A 229 -6.24 3.87 -20.15
N ASN A 230 -6.84 5.04 -20.40
CA ASN A 230 -6.46 5.92 -21.52
C ASN A 230 -5.09 6.59 -21.33
N ASN A 231 -4.52 6.53 -20.12
CA ASN A 231 -3.17 7.01 -19.86
C ASN A 231 -2.10 5.99 -20.29
N LEU A 232 -2.47 4.73 -20.56
CA LEU A 232 -1.55 3.70 -21.01
C LEU A 232 -1.51 3.60 -22.54
N PRO A 233 -0.42 3.07 -23.13
CA PRO A 233 -0.36 2.79 -24.56
C PRO A 233 -1.51 1.88 -25.03
N SER A 234 -1.92 2.02 -26.30
CA SER A 234 -3.08 1.28 -26.87
C SER A 234 -2.94 -0.25 -26.80
N GLN A 235 -1.73 -0.78 -26.69
CA GLN A 235 -1.47 -2.21 -26.47
C GLN A 235 -2.11 -2.72 -25.18
N PHE A 236 -2.15 -1.91 -24.12
CA PHE A 236 -2.78 -2.24 -22.83
C PHE A 236 -4.31 -2.16 -22.87
N THR A 237 -4.88 -1.54 -23.90
CA THR A 237 -6.31 -1.29 -24.02
C THR A 237 -7.00 -2.19 -25.06
N THR A 238 -6.24 -3.14 -25.64
CA THR A 238 -6.81 -4.12 -26.57
C THR A 238 -7.83 -5.02 -25.87
N LYS A 239 -8.78 -5.57 -26.63
CA LYS A 239 -9.85 -6.45 -26.12
C LYS A 239 -9.32 -7.62 -25.26
N ASN A 240 -8.13 -8.14 -25.57
CA ASN A 240 -7.55 -9.26 -24.85
C ASN A 240 -6.76 -8.85 -23.60
N GLU A 241 -6.44 -7.56 -23.44
CA GLU A 241 -5.59 -7.06 -22.35
C GLU A 241 -6.32 -6.13 -21.37
N ILE A 242 -7.47 -5.56 -21.78
CA ILE A 242 -8.22 -4.59 -20.98
C ILE A 242 -8.55 -5.09 -19.56
N ASP A 243 -8.88 -6.37 -19.39
CA ASP A 243 -9.19 -6.95 -18.08
C ASP A 243 -7.96 -7.04 -17.18
N ASN A 244 -6.80 -7.46 -17.73
CA ASN A 244 -5.53 -7.47 -17.00
C ASN A 244 -5.15 -6.05 -16.58
N THR A 245 -5.24 -5.11 -17.52
CA THR A 245 -4.95 -3.69 -17.26
C THR A 245 -5.84 -3.14 -16.15
N ASN A 246 -7.15 -3.37 -16.22
CA ASN A 246 -8.08 -2.90 -15.19
C ASN A 246 -7.74 -3.46 -13.80
N ILE A 247 -7.36 -4.73 -13.69
CA ILE A 247 -6.93 -5.33 -12.42
C ILE A 247 -5.65 -4.65 -11.88
N ALA A 248 -4.67 -4.38 -12.74
CA ALA A 248 -3.46 -3.66 -12.35
C ALA A 248 -3.79 -2.25 -11.86
N LEU A 249 -4.60 -1.50 -12.61
CA LEU A 249 -4.98 -0.12 -12.28
C LEU A 249 -5.84 -0.07 -11.01
N GLU A 250 -6.76 -1.01 -10.83
CA GLU A 250 -7.55 -1.15 -9.60
C GLU A 250 -6.62 -1.34 -8.39
N PHE A 251 -5.60 -2.18 -8.51
CA PHE A 251 -4.61 -2.34 -7.44
C PHE A 251 -3.84 -1.05 -7.18
N ILE A 252 -3.24 -0.45 -8.22
CA ILE A 252 -2.39 0.75 -8.11
C ILE A 252 -3.16 1.92 -7.51
N ASN A 253 -4.37 2.18 -8.03
CA ASN A 253 -5.19 3.31 -7.59
C ASN A 253 -5.72 3.14 -6.16
N ASN A 254 -5.84 1.88 -5.70
CA ASN A 254 -6.20 1.56 -4.32
C ASN A 254 -4.98 1.43 -3.37
N GLN A 255 -3.74 1.49 -3.89
CA GLN A 255 -2.56 1.43 -3.04
C GLN A 255 -2.40 2.73 -2.25
N LYS A 256 -2.51 2.60 -0.92
CA LYS A 256 -2.27 3.70 0.00
C LYS A 256 -0.77 3.98 0.07
N ASN A 257 -0.40 5.26 0.09
CA ASN A 257 0.98 5.73 0.23
C ASN A 257 1.93 5.33 -0.91
N ALA A 258 1.40 4.89 -2.05
CA ALA A 258 2.20 4.70 -3.25
C ALA A 258 2.96 6.00 -3.58
N ASN A 259 4.22 5.87 -3.99
CA ASN A 259 5.05 7.02 -4.34
C ASN A 259 4.44 7.72 -5.57
N PRO A 260 3.92 8.95 -5.43
CA PRO A 260 3.13 9.59 -6.47
C PRO A 260 3.96 9.91 -7.72
N LYS A 261 5.27 10.13 -7.56
CA LYS A 261 6.19 10.36 -8.69
C LYS A 261 6.36 9.09 -9.52
N VAL A 262 6.43 7.94 -8.86
CA VAL A 262 6.50 6.65 -9.55
C VAL A 262 5.16 6.35 -10.23
N VAL A 263 4.02 6.56 -9.56
CA VAL A 263 2.70 6.43 -10.18
C VAL A 263 2.57 7.34 -11.42
N GLN A 264 3.07 8.57 -11.34
CA GLN A 264 3.10 9.51 -12.46
C GLN A 264 3.96 9.01 -13.63
N LEU A 265 5.08 8.31 -13.38
CA LEU A 265 5.85 7.67 -14.46
C LEU A 265 5.03 6.60 -15.19
N PHE A 266 4.30 5.77 -14.47
CA PHE A 266 3.41 4.77 -15.07
C PHE A 266 2.26 5.42 -15.85
N LYS A 267 1.68 6.49 -15.29
CA LYS A 267 0.65 7.30 -15.96
C LYS A 267 1.15 7.91 -17.27
N ASN A 268 2.43 8.29 -17.33
CA ASN A 268 3.04 8.92 -18.49
C ASN A 268 3.78 7.92 -19.40
N MET A 269 3.48 6.62 -19.28
CA MET A 269 4.08 5.59 -20.14
C MET A 269 3.65 5.73 -21.62
N ASN A 270 2.53 6.42 -21.90
CA ASN A 270 2.00 6.65 -23.25
C ASN A 270 2.79 7.67 -24.11
N ASN A 271 4.06 7.91 -23.81
CA ASN A 271 4.84 8.93 -24.50
C ASN A 271 5.25 8.48 -25.91
N ASN A 272 4.46 8.85 -26.93
CA ASN A 272 4.85 9.20 -28.33
C ASN A 272 6.03 8.44 -28.99
N THR A 273 6.34 7.22 -28.56
CA THR A 273 7.45 6.46 -29.11
C THR A 273 7.01 5.84 -30.41
N LYS A 274 7.73 6.12 -31.50
CA LYS A 274 7.55 5.43 -32.79
C LYS A 274 8.13 4.00 -32.76
N ILE A 275 8.15 3.36 -31.59
CA ILE A 275 8.64 2.01 -31.39
C ILE A 275 7.42 1.09 -31.29
N PRO A 276 7.16 0.26 -32.31
CA PRO A 276 6.13 -0.75 -32.22
C PRO A 276 6.49 -1.75 -31.12
N PHE A 277 5.58 -1.97 -30.17
CA PHE A 277 5.74 -3.00 -29.16
C PHE A 277 4.49 -3.88 -29.02
N LYS A 278 4.69 -5.08 -28.46
CA LYS A 278 3.65 -6.09 -28.24
C LYS A 278 3.64 -6.56 -26.79
N ILE A 279 2.47 -6.94 -26.31
CA ILE A 279 2.28 -7.58 -25.00
C ILE A 279 2.04 -9.08 -25.22
N SER A 280 2.55 -9.91 -24.31
CA SER A 280 2.24 -11.34 -24.25
C SER A 280 2.27 -11.86 -22.82
N HIS A 281 1.60 -12.98 -22.58
CA HIS A 281 1.62 -13.68 -21.29
C HIS A 281 2.31 -15.03 -21.43
N ALA A 282 3.41 -15.21 -20.69
CA ALA A 282 4.14 -16.48 -20.60
C ALA A 282 4.64 -16.69 -19.16
N LYS A 283 5.41 -17.74 -18.89
CA LYS A 283 5.97 -17.99 -17.54
C LYS A 283 7.26 -17.23 -17.25
N ASN A 284 8.01 -16.85 -18.29
CA ASN A 284 9.27 -16.14 -18.16
C ASN A 284 9.03 -14.66 -18.47
N TYR A 285 8.69 -13.90 -17.44
CA TYR A 285 8.44 -12.47 -17.54
C TYR A 285 9.75 -11.74 -17.83
N MET A 286 9.72 -10.83 -18.80
CA MET A 286 10.84 -10.00 -19.20
C MET A 286 10.41 -8.97 -20.25
N LEU A 287 11.19 -7.89 -20.37
CA LEU A 287 11.23 -7.06 -21.56
C LEU A 287 12.19 -7.67 -22.61
N GLU A 288 11.64 -8.24 -23.68
CA GLU A 288 12.42 -8.72 -24.83
C GLU A 288 12.69 -7.57 -25.81
N ILE A 289 13.97 -7.22 -26.00
CA ILE A 289 14.41 -6.22 -26.99
C ILE A 289 15.25 -6.94 -28.05
N LYS A 290 14.74 -7.03 -29.28
CA LYS A 290 15.50 -7.54 -30.42
C LYS A 290 16.14 -6.37 -31.16
N ARG A 291 17.43 -6.53 -31.45
CA ARG A 291 18.24 -5.54 -32.14
C ARG A 291 18.75 -6.08 -33.46
N LYS A 292 18.82 -5.22 -34.48
CA LYS A 292 19.52 -5.48 -35.74
C LYS A 292 20.56 -4.38 -35.92
N SER A 293 21.84 -4.74 -35.77
CA SER A 293 22.94 -3.78 -35.61
C SER A 293 22.68 -2.79 -34.46
N ASN A 294 22.65 -1.48 -34.75
CA ASN A 294 22.35 -0.44 -33.77
C ASN A 294 20.87 -0.06 -33.70
N ASN A 295 20.01 -0.67 -34.51
CA ASN A 295 18.59 -0.36 -34.52
C ASN A 295 17.78 -1.36 -33.70
N ILE A 296 16.64 -0.89 -33.20
CA ILE A 296 15.63 -1.69 -32.52
C ILE A 296 14.76 -2.33 -33.59
N ASP A 297 14.74 -3.66 -33.63
CA ASP A 297 13.94 -4.44 -34.57
C ASP A 297 12.53 -4.66 -34.02
N SER A 298 12.43 -5.17 -32.79
CA SER A 298 11.15 -5.37 -32.12
C SER A 298 11.28 -5.32 -30.60
N VAL A 299 10.21 -4.86 -29.95
CA VAL A 299 10.07 -4.83 -28.49
C VAL A 299 8.84 -5.63 -28.09
N LYS A 300 9.01 -6.53 -27.13
CA LYS A 300 7.93 -7.37 -26.62
C LYS A 300 8.00 -7.43 -25.10
N LEU A 301 6.91 -7.02 -24.46
CA LEU A 301 6.73 -7.05 -23.02
C LEU A 301 6.02 -8.35 -22.63
N VAL A 302 6.72 -9.21 -21.89
CA VAL A 302 6.18 -10.48 -21.39
C VAL A 302 5.78 -10.29 -19.93
N ILE A 303 4.47 -10.24 -19.66
CA ILE A 303 3.91 -9.93 -18.33
C ILE A 303 2.96 -11.04 -17.85
N PRO A 304 2.79 -11.20 -16.53
CA PRO A 304 1.84 -12.16 -15.98
C PRO A 304 0.40 -11.84 -16.40
N ASN A 305 -0.41 -12.91 -16.46
CA ASN A 305 -1.85 -12.76 -16.49
C ASN A 305 -2.33 -12.45 -15.06
N LEU A 306 -3.14 -11.40 -14.92
CA LEU A 306 -3.58 -10.85 -13.64
C LEU A 306 -5.00 -11.29 -13.24
N THR A 307 -5.67 -12.11 -14.05
CA THR A 307 -7.04 -12.59 -13.77
C THR A 307 -7.19 -13.31 -12.43
N ASN A 308 -6.11 -13.90 -11.91
CA ASN A 308 -6.10 -14.53 -10.59
C ASN A 308 -5.96 -13.53 -9.42
N ARG A 309 -5.81 -12.22 -9.71
CA ARG A 309 -5.68 -11.11 -8.75
C ARG A 309 -4.59 -11.33 -7.69
N ASN A 310 -3.58 -12.11 -8.04
CA ASN A 310 -2.44 -12.43 -7.18
C ASN A 310 -1.51 -11.19 -7.06
N ILE A 311 -1.14 -10.82 -5.84
CA ILE A 311 -0.36 -9.60 -5.58
C ILE A 311 1.05 -9.71 -6.16
N GLY A 312 1.69 -10.88 -6.07
CA GLY A 312 2.99 -11.16 -6.66
C GLY A 312 3.01 -10.98 -8.18
N ASN A 313 1.94 -11.40 -8.86
CA ASN A 313 1.78 -11.16 -10.30
C ASN A 313 1.63 -9.67 -10.61
N ILE A 314 0.91 -8.90 -9.80
CA ILE A 314 0.78 -7.45 -10.00
C ILE A 314 2.14 -6.75 -9.77
N GLN A 315 2.90 -7.17 -8.76
CA GLN A 315 4.26 -6.67 -8.51
C GLN A 315 5.22 -7.01 -9.65
N THR A 316 5.14 -8.22 -10.21
CA THR A 316 5.88 -8.57 -11.43
C THR A 316 5.43 -7.73 -12.62
N TRP A 317 4.14 -7.46 -12.78
CA TRP A 317 3.63 -6.56 -13.81
C TRP A 317 4.24 -5.16 -13.67
N LEU A 318 4.28 -4.59 -12.46
CA LEU A 318 4.91 -3.29 -12.18
C LEU A 318 6.41 -3.30 -12.52
N HIS A 319 7.12 -4.35 -12.11
CA HIS A 319 8.54 -4.52 -12.35
C HIS A 319 8.87 -4.53 -13.86
N GLU A 320 8.19 -5.35 -14.65
CA GLU A 320 8.46 -5.45 -16.10
C GLU A 320 8.08 -4.17 -16.85
N ASN A 321 6.98 -3.53 -16.44
CA ASN A 321 6.59 -2.24 -16.98
C ASN A 321 7.61 -1.15 -16.65
N MET A 322 8.27 -1.21 -15.49
CA MET A 322 9.35 -0.28 -15.18
C MET A 322 10.57 -0.48 -16.09
N HIS A 323 10.92 -1.71 -16.45
CA HIS A 323 11.94 -1.94 -17.48
C HIS A 323 11.55 -1.31 -18.81
N PHE A 324 10.27 -1.41 -19.20
CA PHE A 324 9.78 -0.78 -20.41
C PHE A 324 9.88 0.76 -20.34
N ILE A 325 9.43 1.37 -19.24
CA ILE A 325 9.55 2.83 -19.01
C ILE A 325 11.01 3.28 -19.10
N ASP A 326 11.92 2.60 -18.40
CA ASP A 326 13.35 2.92 -18.39
C ASP A 326 13.98 2.81 -19.79
N PHE A 327 13.53 1.83 -20.57
CA PHE A 327 13.93 1.68 -21.96
C PHE A 327 13.43 2.83 -22.85
N ILE A 328 12.12 3.13 -22.84
CA ILE A 328 11.53 4.14 -23.74
C ILE A 328 11.99 5.57 -23.41
N LYS A 329 12.38 5.84 -22.16
CA LYS A 329 12.95 7.14 -21.77
C LYS A 329 14.24 7.46 -22.51
N SER A 330 15.06 6.45 -22.82
CA SER A 330 16.27 6.62 -23.63
C SER A 330 16.07 6.44 -25.13
N ASN A 331 14.98 5.80 -25.56
CA ASN A 331 14.79 5.38 -26.95
C ASN A 331 13.45 5.91 -27.47
N LYS A 332 13.45 7.08 -28.12
CA LYS A 332 12.25 7.71 -28.68
C LYS A 332 11.91 7.22 -30.11
N SER A 333 12.83 6.48 -30.76
CA SER A 333 12.68 5.95 -32.12
C SER A 333 13.26 4.53 -32.25
N MET A 334 12.97 3.84 -33.36
CA MET A 334 13.56 2.52 -33.66
C MET A 334 15.05 2.59 -34.06
N TYR A 335 15.58 3.78 -34.30
CA TYR A 335 16.95 3.98 -34.74
C TYR A 335 17.86 4.37 -33.58
N ASP A 336 19.13 3.97 -33.68
CA ASP A 336 20.20 4.33 -32.75
C ASP A 336 19.88 3.98 -31.30
N TYR A 337 19.82 2.68 -30.99
CA TYR A 337 19.65 2.16 -29.64
C TYR A 337 20.61 2.84 -28.66
N GLN A 338 20.05 3.50 -27.64
CA GLN A 338 20.81 4.27 -26.67
C GLN A 338 20.98 3.55 -25.32
N GLY A 339 20.49 2.32 -25.16
CA GLY A 339 20.49 1.67 -23.83
C GLY A 339 19.32 2.10 -22.95
N PHE A 340 19.38 1.73 -21.66
CA PHE A 340 18.38 2.09 -20.66
C PHE A 340 18.76 3.42 -20.01
N PHE A 341 17.77 4.22 -19.65
CA PHE A 341 17.99 5.56 -19.08
C PHE A 341 18.78 5.50 -17.78
N SER A 342 18.39 4.63 -16.86
CA SER A 342 19.03 4.41 -15.58
C SER A 342 20.51 4.02 -15.71
N THR A 343 20.85 3.18 -16.68
CA THR A 343 22.21 2.66 -16.85
C THR A 343 23.22 3.73 -17.27
N LYS A 344 22.77 4.88 -17.78
CA LYS A 344 23.64 6.01 -18.13
C LYS A 344 24.00 6.89 -16.93
N LYS A 345 23.31 6.74 -15.79
CA LYS A 345 23.48 7.61 -14.62
C LYS A 345 24.66 7.16 -13.78
N ILE A 346 25.79 7.86 -13.92
CA ILE A 346 27.04 7.55 -13.22
C ILE A 346 26.88 7.69 -11.69
N SER A 347 26.08 8.66 -11.23
CA SER A 347 25.82 8.87 -9.80
C SER A 347 25.14 7.64 -9.18
N LEU A 348 24.10 7.12 -9.82
CA LEU A 348 23.39 5.91 -9.38
C LEU A 348 24.30 4.67 -9.40
N GLN A 349 25.07 4.46 -10.47
CA GLN A 349 26.04 3.35 -10.50
C GLN A 349 27.05 3.45 -9.35
N THR A 350 27.49 4.66 -9.02
CA THR A 350 28.44 4.92 -7.94
C THR A 350 27.80 4.66 -6.58
N ALA A 351 26.55 5.10 -6.37
CA ALA A 351 25.80 4.82 -5.16
C ALA A 351 25.59 3.31 -4.94
N ILE A 352 25.29 2.55 -6.00
CA ILE A 352 25.16 1.08 -5.93
C ILE A 352 26.49 0.43 -5.51
N ARG A 353 27.62 0.84 -6.10
CA ARG A 353 28.95 0.32 -5.72
C ARG A 353 29.29 0.66 -4.26
N ASN A 354 29.01 1.89 -3.83
CA ASN A 354 29.37 2.39 -2.50
C ASN A 354 28.43 1.91 -1.39
N SER A 355 27.19 1.51 -1.73
CA SER A 355 26.21 0.99 -0.76
C SER A 355 26.70 -0.27 -0.05
N GLY A 356 27.61 -1.02 -0.67
CA GLY A 356 28.12 -2.30 -0.18
C GLY A 356 27.02 -3.36 -0.07
N SER A 357 27.43 -4.56 0.32
CA SER A 357 26.50 -5.68 0.52
C SER A 357 25.89 -5.73 1.93
N SER A 358 26.45 -5.01 2.91
CA SER A 358 26.02 -5.09 4.31
C SER A 358 24.52 -4.89 4.47
N MET A 359 23.91 -5.66 5.37
CA MET A 359 22.46 -5.64 5.60
C MET A 359 22.19 -5.34 7.08
N GLY A 360 21.37 -4.31 7.34
CA GLY A 360 20.95 -3.91 8.68
C GLY A 360 20.10 -4.96 9.38
N LYS A 361 19.96 -4.82 10.70
CA LYS A 361 19.27 -5.78 11.56
C LYS A 361 17.80 -5.99 11.15
N GLU A 362 17.07 -4.91 10.88
CA GLU A 362 15.64 -4.97 10.56
C GLU A 362 15.36 -5.73 9.26
N ILE A 363 16.22 -5.55 8.24
CA ILE A 363 16.11 -6.27 6.97
C ILE A 363 16.45 -7.75 7.16
N LYS A 364 17.51 -8.06 7.93
CA LYS A 364 17.85 -9.45 8.29
C LYS A 364 16.70 -10.13 9.01
N ASP A 365 16.11 -9.47 10.00
CA ASP A 365 14.98 -10.00 10.76
C ASP A 365 13.75 -10.22 9.86
N LEU A 366 13.48 -9.30 8.93
CA LEU A 366 12.42 -9.46 7.91
C LEU A 366 12.67 -10.69 7.02
N PHE A 367 13.88 -10.85 6.49
CA PHE A 367 14.21 -11.98 5.62
C PHE A 367 14.16 -13.32 6.36
N ASN A 368 14.58 -13.34 7.62
CA ASN A 368 14.46 -14.53 8.47
C ASN A 368 12.99 -14.89 8.74
N LYS A 369 12.15 -13.90 9.05
CA LYS A 369 10.70 -14.11 9.21
C LYS A 369 10.06 -14.63 7.93
N PHE A 370 10.39 -14.04 6.79
CA PHE A 370 9.94 -14.48 5.47
C PHE A 370 10.34 -15.93 5.20
N ASN A 371 11.60 -16.31 5.41
CA ASN A 371 12.07 -17.67 5.20
C ASN A 371 11.35 -18.67 6.12
N SER A 372 11.14 -18.31 7.39
CA SER A 372 10.40 -19.16 8.34
C SER A 372 8.95 -19.36 7.92
N GLN A 373 8.25 -18.29 7.51
CA GLN A 373 6.87 -18.38 7.04
C GLN A 373 6.78 -19.16 5.72
N TYR A 374 7.69 -18.90 4.79
CA TYR A 374 7.77 -19.60 3.52
C TYR A 374 7.89 -21.12 3.72
N GLU A 375 8.82 -21.58 4.55
CA GLU A 375 9.01 -23.02 4.79
C GLU A 375 7.80 -23.66 5.50
N LYS A 376 7.13 -22.94 6.40
CA LYS A 376 5.88 -23.42 7.03
C LYS A 376 4.79 -23.64 5.99
N GLU A 377 4.52 -22.66 5.14
CA GLU A 377 3.44 -22.78 4.16
C GLU A 377 3.80 -23.75 3.02
N LYS A 378 5.07 -23.79 2.61
CA LYS A 378 5.60 -24.79 1.68
C LYS A 378 5.38 -26.21 2.19
N ASN A 379 5.65 -26.48 3.47
CA ASN A 379 5.43 -27.80 4.06
C ASN A 379 3.94 -28.19 4.04
N VAL A 380 3.03 -27.23 4.29
CA VAL A 380 1.58 -27.48 4.19
C VAL A 380 1.17 -27.86 2.77
N ILE A 381 1.70 -27.18 1.75
CA ILE A 381 1.46 -27.55 0.35
C ILE A 381 2.06 -28.92 0.05
N LEU A 382 3.32 -29.14 0.44
CA LEU A 382 4.02 -30.39 0.19
C LEU A 382 3.24 -31.59 0.75
N ASP A 383 2.72 -31.48 1.97
CA ASP A 383 1.87 -32.51 2.58
C ASP A 383 0.59 -32.77 1.79
N LYS A 384 -0.08 -31.70 1.32
CA LYS A 384 -1.27 -31.82 0.46
C LYS A 384 -0.93 -32.51 -0.86
N THR A 385 0.15 -32.09 -1.51
CA THR A 385 0.64 -32.68 -2.76
C THR A 385 1.01 -34.14 -2.60
N ASN A 386 1.73 -34.50 -1.52
CA ASN A 386 2.09 -35.88 -1.23
C ASN A 386 0.87 -36.78 -0.99
N LYS A 387 -0.17 -36.27 -0.32
CA LYS A 387 -1.44 -37.00 -0.16
C LYS A 387 -2.15 -37.24 -1.50
N LEU A 388 -2.14 -36.25 -2.40
CA LEU A 388 -2.71 -36.40 -3.75
C LEU A 388 -1.93 -37.40 -4.60
N ILE A 389 -0.60 -37.36 -4.56
CA ILE A 389 0.27 -38.31 -5.24
C ILE A 389 0.03 -39.71 -4.69
N LYS A 390 0.04 -39.90 -3.37
CA LYS A 390 -0.23 -41.20 -2.74
C LYS A 390 -1.58 -41.78 -3.18
N LYS A 391 -2.64 -40.97 -3.18
CA LYS A 391 -3.96 -41.42 -3.66
C LYS A 391 -3.91 -41.83 -5.13
N LEU A 392 -3.21 -41.06 -5.97
CA LEU A 392 -3.03 -41.37 -7.39
C LEU A 392 -2.24 -42.68 -7.58
N ASP A 393 -1.21 -42.92 -6.76
CA ASP A 393 -0.40 -44.14 -6.76
C ASP A 393 -1.24 -45.35 -6.34
N ASP A 394 -2.02 -45.24 -5.27
CA ASP A 394 -2.92 -46.28 -4.78
C ASP A 394 -3.99 -46.64 -5.85
N ASP A 395 -4.58 -45.63 -6.48
CA ASP A 395 -5.54 -45.82 -7.58
C ASP A 395 -4.87 -46.46 -8.80
N TYR A 396 -3.65 -46.08 -9.12
CA TYR A 396 -2.89 -46.69 -10.22
C TYR A 396 -2.62 -48.17 -9.95
N VAL A 397 -2.11 -48.53 -8.78
CA VAL A 397 -1.81 -49.92 -8.39
C VAL A 397 -3.07 -50.79 -8.43
N LYS A 398 -4.23 -50.27 -7.98
CA LYS A 398 -5.51 -50.99 -8.06
C LYS A 398 -5.94 -51.23 -9.51
N ASN A 399 -5.78 -50.25 -10.39
CA ASN A 399 -6.31 -50.32 -11.75
C ASN A 399 -5.47 -51.18 -12.71
N ILE A 400 -4.21 -51.48 -12.38
CA ILE A 400 -3.33 -52.32 -13.22
C ILE A 400 -3.45 -53.82 -12.92
N GLN A 401 -4.08 -54.23 -11.82
CA GLN A 401 -4.20 -55.65 -11.46
C GLN A 401 -5.01 -56.43 -12.51
N GLY A 402 -4.44 -57.54 -13.01
CA GLY A 402 -5.10 -58.43 -13.97
C GLY A 402 -5.29 -57.85 -15.39
N LYS A 403 -4.59 -56.75 -15.73
CA LYS A 403 -4.70 -56.09 -17.05
C LYS A 403 -3.70 -56.62 -18.07
N THR A 404 -4.07 -56.53 -19.35
CA THR A 404 -3.17 -56.83 -20.47
C THR A 404 -2.13 -55.72 -20.69
N ALA A 405 -1.05 -56.02 -21.43
CA ALA A 405 0.01 -55.05 -21.72
C ALA A 405 -0.50 -53.77 -22.42
N ASN A 406 -1.48 -53.89 -23.32
CA ASN A 406 -2.08 -52.74 -24.01
C ASN A 406 -2.93 -51.87 -23.08
N GLU A 407 -3.68 -52.48 -22.15
CA GLU A 407 -4.46 -51.76 -21.16
C GLU A 407 -3.56 -51.05 -20.13
N TYR A 408 -2.47 -51.70 -19.71
CA TYR A 408 -1.45 -51.10 -18.84
C TYR A 408 -0.88 -49.82 -19.43
N ALA A 409 -0.49 -49.85 -20.71
CA ALA A 409 0.09 -48.68 -21.38
C ALA A 409 -0.88 -47.47 -21.39
N LYS A 410 -2.18 -47.73 -21.55
CA LYS A 410 -3.22 -46.69 -21.51
C LYS A 410 -3.37 -46.10 -20.10
N ILE A 411 -3.46 -46.96 -19.08
CA ILE A 411 -3.60 -46.56 -17.67
C ILE A 411 -2.37 -45.76 -17.21
N TYR A 412 -1.15 -46.23 -17.54
CA TYR A 412 0.08 -45.53 -17.20
C TYR A 412 0.17 -44.14 -17.86
N LYS A 413 -0.28 -44.00 -19.11
CA LYS A 413 -0.32 -42.70 -19.81
C LYS A 413 -1.23 -41.71 -19.08
N GLU A 414 -2.38 -42.16 -18.59
CA GLU A 414 -3.31 -41.33 -17.81
C GLU A 414 -2.75 -40.98 -16.43
N TYR A 415 -2.16 -41.96 -15.73
CA TYR A 415 -1.44 -41.75 -14.46
C TYR A 415 -0.36 -40.68 -14.60
N LYS A 416 0.53 -40.84 -15.59
CA LYS A 416 1.64 -39.90 -15.83
C LYS A 416 1.13 -38.49 -16.16
N LYS A 417 0.01 -38.37 -16.89
CA LYS A 417 -0.64 -37.09 -17.17
C LYS A 417 -1.11 -36.42 -15.88
N LYS A 418 -1.82 -37.15 -15.00
CA LYS A 418 -2.30 -36.64 -13.71
C LYS A 418 -1.15 -36.28 -12.77
N TYR A 419 -0.13 -37.13 -12.69
CA TYR A 419 1.07 -36.87 -11.89
C TYR A 419 1.76 -35.57 -12.32
N ASN A 420 1.96 -35.38 -13.62
CA ASN A 420 2.54 -34.15 -14.15
C ASN A 420 1.67 -32.91 -13.86
N GLN A 421 0.35 -33.05 -13.88
CA GLN A 421 -0.57 -31.97 -13.48
C GLN A 421 -0.38 -31.59 -12.01
N ILE A 422 -0.36 -32.58 -11.10
CA ILE A 422 -0.14 -32.36 -9.67
C ILE A 422 1.24 -31.72 -9.42
N SER A 423 2.29 -32.24 -10.05
CA SER A 423 3.65 -31.69 -9.91
C SER A 423 3.77 -30.26 -10.46
N ASN A 424 3.09 -29.96 -11.57
CA ASN A 424 3.06 -28.60 -12.10
C ASN A 424 2.27 -27.64 -11.19
N GLN A 425 1.16 -28.09 -10.61
CA GLN A 425 0.38 -27.29 -9.67
C GLN A 425 1.19 -26.99 -8.41
N TYR A 426 1.90 -27.98 -7.85
CA TYR A 426 2.82 -27.78 -6.73
C TYR A 426 3.84 -26.66 -7.01
N LYS A 427 4.46 -26.66 -8.19
CA LYS A 427 5.42 -25.62 -8.57
C LYS A 427 4.77 -24.23 -8.64
N ILE A 428 3.53 -24.14 -9.14
CA ILE A 428 2.78 -22.89 -9.23
C ILE A 428 2.44 -22.39 -7.82
N ASP A 429 1.92 -23.25 -6.95
CA ASP A 429 1.50 -22.86 -5.61
C ASP A 429 2.69 -22.40 -4.74
N ILE A 430 3.84 -23.07 -4.88
CA ILE A 430 5.08 -22.69 -4.19
C ILE A 430 5.62 -21.33 -4.67
N ASP A 431 5.50 -21.06 -5.96
CA ASP A 431 5.90 -19.78 -6.56
C ASP A 431 4.96 -18.65 -6.12
N ILE A 432 3.65 -18.90 -6.08
CA ILE A 432 2.63 -17.98 -5.57
C ILE A 432 2.92 -17.59 -4.12
N ILE A 433 3.12 -18.57 -3.24
CA ILE A 433 3.43 -18.30 -1.83
C ILE A 433 4.62 -17.38 -1.70
N GLY A 434 5.75 -17.70 -2.34
CA GLY A 434 6.94 -16.89 -2.13
C GLY A 434 6.88 -15.50 -2.75
N ARG A 435 5.89 -15.21 -3.61
CA ARG A 435 5.60 -13.86 -4.10
C ARG A 435 4.51 -13.14 -3.31
N ASP A 436 3.64 -13.84 -2.59
CA ASP A 436 2.47 -13.28 -1.90
C ASP A 436 2.59 -13.21 -0.38
N ILE A 437 3.40 -14.07 0.25
CA ILE A 437 3.52 -14.10 1.71
C ILE A 437 3.95 -12.74 2.26
N MET A 438 3.49 -12.45 3.48
CA MET A 438 3.73 -11.18 4.15
C MET A 438 3.26 -9.96 3.34
N GLY A 439 2.25 -10.11 2.48
CA GLY A 439 1.73 -9.03 1.62
C GLY A 439 2.56 -8.79 0.36
N GLY A 440 3.40 -9.75 -0.04
CA GLY A 440 4.27 -9.69 -1.21
C GLY A 440 5.42 -8.68 -1.11
N GLY A 441 6.25 -8.60 -2.14
CA GLY A 441 7.33 -7.59 -2.27
C GLY A 441 8.61 -7.88 -1.50
N VAL A 442 8.59 -8.75 -0.49
CA VAL A 442 9.83 -9.14 0.23
C VAL A 442 10.81 -9.85 -0.70
N ASN A 443 10.31 -10.61 -1.68
CA ASN A 443 11.11 -11.21 -2.76
C ASN A 443 11.82 -10.13 -3.63
N GLN A 444 11.16 -9.03 -3.95
CA GLN A 444 11.75 -7.92 -4.70
C GLN A 444 12.82 -7.19 -3.87
N LEU A 445 12.58 -7.03 -2.56
CA LEU A 445 13.58 -6.47 -1.66
C LEU A 445 14.80 -7.38 -1.54
N GLN A 446 14.60 -8.70 -1.44
CA GLN A 446 15.68 -9.69 -1.48
C GLN A 446 16.52 -9.56 -2.76
N ASP A 447 15.87 -9.37 -3.91
CA ASP A 447 16.52 -9.20 -5.20
C ASP A 447 17.36 -7.91 -5.28
N ILE A 448 16.88 -6.80 -4.70
CA ILE A 448 17.69 -5.58 -4.52
C ILE A 448 18.97 -5.89 -3.73
N TYR A 449 18.88 -6.61 -2.61
CA TYR A 449 20.06 -6.97 -1.81
C TYR A 449 20.97 -7.98 -2.52
N ASP A 450 20.41 -8.89 -3.32
CA ASP A 450 21.21 -9.77 -4.18
C ASP A 450 22.01 -8.95 -5.19
N ALA A 451 21.35 -8.02 -5.89
CA ALA A 451 22.01 -7.10 -6.81
C ALA A 451 23.06 -6.23 -6.12
N LEU A 452 22.82 -5.73 -4.90
CA LEU A 452 23.81 -4.98 -4.12
C LEU A 452 25.02 -5.86 -3.74
N SER A 453 24.80 -7.14 -3.48
CA SER A 453 25.86 -8.12 -3.21
C SER A 453 26.60 -8.62 -4.45
N SER A 454 26.26 -8.14 -5.65
CA SER A 454 26.72 -8.68 -6.94
C SER A 454 26.35 -10.16 -7.12
N GLY A 455 25.21 -10.58 -6.58
CA GLY A 455 24.67 -11.94 -6.70
C GLY A 455 25.15 -12.94 -5.66
N ASN A 456 26.05 -12.55 -4.76
CA ASN A 456 26.61 -13.45 -3.76
C ASN A 456 25.58 -13.93 -2.74
N TYR A 457 24.57 -13.12 -2.42
CA TYR A 457 23.56 -13.50 -1.42
C TYR A 457 22.67 -14.63 -1.91
N ARG A 458 22.31 -14.63 -3.20
CA ARG A 458 21.57 -15.75 -3.79
C ARG A 458 22.44 -17.00 -3.87
N ASP A 459 23.69 -16.86 -4.27
CA ASP A 459 24.62 -17.99 -4.41
C ASP A 459 24.94 -18.65 -3.06
N MET A 460 25.02 -17.86 -1.99
CA MET A 460 25.23 -18.34 -0.61
C MET A 460 23.93 -18.79 0.09
N GLY A 461 22.76 -18.63 -0.55
CA GLY A 461 21.46 -18.96 0.05
C GLY A 461 21.02 -18.03 1.19
N ILE A 462 21.62 -16.84 1.30
CA ILE A 462 21.22 -15.79 2.27
C ILE A 462 19.85 -15.24 1.90
N VAL A 463 19.59 -15.07 0.60
CA VAL A 463 18.29 -14.69 0.06
C VAL A 463 17.75 -15.78 -0.86
N LYS A 464 16.42 -15.88 -0.91
CA LYS A 464 15.71 -16.90 -1.68
C LYS A 464 15.37 -16.44 -3.09
N TYR A 465 15.25 -15.12 -3.27
CA TYR A 465 15.00 -14.43 -4.54
C TYR A 465 16.21 -13.60 -4.93
N GLY A 466 16.53 -13.57 -6.23
CA GLY A 466 17.84 -13.17 -6.72
C GLY A 466 18.18 -13.82 -8.05
N HIS A 467 19.01 -13.17 -8.87
CA HIS A 467 19.52 -13.71 -10.12
C HIS A 467 20.93 -14.31 -10.01
N GLY A 468 21.63 -14.12 -8.87
CA GLY A 468 22.94 -14.70 -8.60
C GLY A 468 24.11 -14.04 -9.34
N SER A 469 25.33 -14.45 -9.02
CA SER A 469 26.55 -13.74 -9.47
C SER A 469 26.75 -13.78 -10.99
N LYS A 470 26.28 -14.83 -11.66
CA LYS A 470 26.35 -14.95 -13.12
C LYS A 470 25.62 -13.83 -13.84
N TYR A 471 24.49 -13.38 -13.31
CA TYR A 471 23.68 -12.30 -13.90
C TYR A 471 24.14 -10.92 -13.43
N TYR A 472 24.49 -10.80 -12.15
CA TYR A 472 24.90 -9.53 -11.53
C TYR A 472 26.40 -9.20 -11.64
N ASN A 473 27.14 -9.91 -12.49
CA ASN A 473 28.53 -9.57 -12.80
C ASN A 473 28.68 -8.19 -13.48
N ASN A 474 27.61 -7.68 -14.09
CA ASN A 474 27.58 -6.39 -14.78
C ASN A 474 26.79 -5.36 -13.97
N ILE A 475 27.37 -4.17 -13.78
CA ILE A 475 26.70 -3.04 -13.12
C ILE A 475 25.39 -2.65 -13.79
N ASN A 476 25.29 -2.76 -15.12
CA ASN A 476 24.07 -2.41 -15.84
C ASN A 476 22.91 -3.36 -15.50
N SER A 477 23.18 -4.66 -15.33
CA SER A 477 22.17 -5.61 -14.88
C SER A 477 21.69 -5.26 -13.47
N ARG A 478 22.63 -4.95 -12.57
CA ARG A 478 22.31 -4.54 -11.19
C ARG A 478 21.46 -3.28 -11.14
N VAL A 479 21.81 -2.25 -11.91
CA VAL A 479 21.06 -0.98 -11.99
C VAL A 479 19.63 -1.24 -12.46
N LYS A 480 19.44 -1.97 -13.56
CA LYS A 480 18.10 -2.24 -14.12
C LYS A 480 17.19 -2.94 -13.11
N GLU A 481 17.68 -4.01 -12.48
CA GLU A 481 16.87 -4.76 -11.50
C GLU A 481 16.58 -3.94 -10.25
N ILE A 482 17.55 -3.18 -9.74
CA ILE A 482 17.34 -2.33 -8.57
C ILE A 482 16.27 -1.27 -8.86
N VAL A 483 16.32 -0.63 -10.04
CA VAL A 483 15.33 0.39 -10.44
C VAL A 483 13.94 -0.23 -10.61
N ALA A 484 13.84 -1.38 -11.29
CA ALA A 484 12.55 -2.05 -11.49
C ALA A 484 11.91 -2.50 -10.17
N ASN A 485 12.68 -3.15 -9.29
CA ASN A 485 12.21 -3.58 -7.98
C ASN A 485 11.88 -2.38 -7.07
N PHE A 486 12.71 -1.34 -7.07
CA PHE A 486 12.46 -0.12 -6.29
C PHE A 486 11.15 0.56 -6.71
N SER A 487 10.90 0.72 -8.02
CA SER A 487 9.67 1.34 -8.51
C SER A 487 8.44 0.48 -8.21
N SER A 488 8.54 -0.84 -8.37
CA SER A 488 7.44 -1.76 -8.01
C SER A 488 7.09 -1.66 -6.52
N LEU A 489 8.10 -1.70 -5.64
CA LEU A 489 7.92 -1.56 -4.20
C LEU A 489 7.44 -0.17 -3.80
N SER A 490 7.88 0.87 -4.50
CA SER A 490 7.42 2.24 -4.25
C SER A 490 5.93 2.42 -4.48
N ILE A 491 5.29 1.57 -5.30
CA ILE A 491 3.83 1.55 -5.46
C ILE A 491 3.19 0.54 -4.52
N SER A 492 3.70 -0.69 -4.48
CA SER A 492 3.00 -1.83 -3.84
C SER A 492 3.33 -2.04 -2.37
N ARG A 493 4.51 -1.61 -1.90
CA ARG A 493 5.01 -1.81 -0.53
C ARG A 493 5.90 -0.63 -0.08
N PRO A 494 5.35 0.59 0.10
CA PRO A 494 6.12 1.75 0.53
C PRO A 494 6.81 1.57 1.89
N ASP A 495 6.26 0.73 2.76
CA ASP A 495 6.86 0.34 4.04
C ASP A 495 8.23 -0.35 3.87
N LEU A 496 8.38 -1.19 2.84
CA LEU A 496 9.66 -1.84 2.52
C LEU A 496 10.68 -0.84 1.95
N ILE A 497 10.21 0.21 1.26
CA ILE A 497 11.07 1.30 0.80
C ILE A 497 11.58 2.13 1.98
N GLU A 498 10.76 2.39 3.00
CA GLU A 498 11.23 3.10 4.20
C GLU A 498 12.26 2.26 4.99
N MET A 499 12.10 0.92 5.05
CA MET A 499 13.13 0.04 5.60
C MET A 499 14.43 0.11 4.79
N LEU A 500 14.35 0.07 3.45
CA LEU A 500 15.51 0.20 2.57
C LEU A 500 16.18 1.58 2.73
N LYS A 501 15.40 2.65 2.89
CA LYS A 501 15.90 4.01 3.09
C LYS A 501 16.63 4.16 4.41
N LYS A 502 16.15 3.52 5.47
CA LYS A 502 16.84 3.48 6.76
C LYS A 502 18.18 2.75 6.69
N ASP A 503 18.26 1.66 5.92
CA ASP A 503 19.49 0.88 5.77
C ASP A 503 20.48 1.47 4.75
N LYS A 504 19.96 1.99 3.63
CA LYS A 504 20.70 2.48 2.45
C LYS A 504 20.22 3.89 2.02
N PRO A 505 20.35 4.92 2.87
CA PRO A 505 19.74 6.24 2.61
C PRO A 505 20.24 6.88 1.31
N LYS A 506 21.55 6.84 1.06
CA LYS A 506 22.16 7.42 -0.16
C LYS A 506 21.71 6.73 -1.45
N LEU A 507 21.45 5.42 -1.40
CA LEU A 507 20.94 4.69 -2.55
C LEU A 507 19.51 5.11 -2.87
N VAL A 508 18.66 5.19 -1.84
CA VAL A 508 17.26 5.61 -2.01
C VAL A 508 17.16 7.06 -2.45
N GLU A 509 18.04 7.94 -1.97
CA GLU A 509 18.15 9.32 -2.46
C GLU A 509 18.45 9.36 -3.97
N GLU A 510 19.48 8.65 -4.43
CA GLU A 510 19.83 8.59 -5.86
C GLU A 510 18.75 7.93 -6.73
N LEU A 511 18.04 6.92 -6.19
CA LEU A 511 16.91 6.32 -6.88
C LEU A 511 15.74 7.31 -7.04
N ASN A 512 15.45 8.11 -6.02
CA ASN A 512 14.44 9.17 -6.13
C ASN A 512 14.88 10.28 -7.12
N ASN A 513 16.16 10.66 -7.10
CA ASN A 513 16.72 11.61 -8.08
C ASN A 513 16.58 11.09 -9.51
N LEU A 514 16.82 9.79 -9.74
CA LEU A 514 16.58 9.15 -11.04
C LEU A 514 15.12 9.30 -11.47
N ILE A 515 14.17 9.02 -10.58
CA ILE A 515 12.73 9.15 -10.88
C ILE A 515 12.37 10.60 -11.25
N ASP A 516 12.95 11.58 -10.55
CA ASP A 516 12.78 13.00 -10.85
C ASP A 516 13.39 13.42 -12.20
N GLU A 517 14.52 12.84 -12.59
CA GLU A 517 15.08 13.01 -13.92
C GLU A 517 14.20 12.37 -15.00
N MET A 518 13.72 11.15 -14.76
CA MET A 518 12.82 10.46 -15.70
C MET A 518 11.52 11.22 -15.92
N LEU A 519 11.00 11.94 -14.93
CA LEU A 519 9.79 12.76 -15.08
C LEU A 519 10.01 14.04 -15.88
N ARG A 520 11.24 14.58 -15.90
CA ARG A 520 11.59 15.81 -16.63
C ARG A 520 11.83 15.60 -18.13
N GLU A 521 12.23 14.39 -18.54
CA GLU A 521 12.58 14.02 -19.93
C GLU A 521 11.46 13.36 -20.75
#